data_AF-A0A7L2R6V5-F1
#
_entry.id   AF-A0A7L2R6V5-F1
#
_cell.length_a   1.000
_cell.length_b   1.000
_cell.length_c   1.000
_cell.angle_alpha   90.00
_cell.angle_beta   90.00
_cell.angle_gamma   90.00
#
_symmetry.space_group_name_H-M   'P 1'
#
loop_
_entity.id
_entity.type
_entity.pdbx_description
1 polymer ?
#
loop_
_entity_poly.entity_id
_entity_poly.type
_entity_poly.pdbx_seq_one_letter_code
_entity_poly.pdbx_strand_id
1 'polypeptide(L)'
;MMPQSLGVIGGKPNSAHYFIGYVGEELIYLDPHTTQPAVEPSDSGCLPDESFHCQHPPCRMSIAELDPSIAVGFFCNTEADFNDWCQQIKKVCI
;
A
#
# COMPACT_ATOMS: atom_id res chain seq x y z
N MET A 1 -8.23 4.72 9.92
CA MET A 1 -7.56 3.55 9.32
C MET A 1 -7.66 2.41 10.31
N MET A 2 -7.89 1.17 9.85
CA MET A 2 -7.96 0.00 10.74
C MET A 2 -6.54 -0.49 11.02
N PRO A 3 -6.23 -1.06 12.21
CA PRO A 3 -4.93 -1.68 12.50
C PRO A 3 -4.51 -2.73 11.47
N GLN A 4 -5.48 -3.42 10.87
CA GLN A 4 -5.28 -4.47 9.89
C GLN A 4 -5.04 -3.94 8.48
N SER A 5 -5.20 -2.63 8.22
CA SER A 5 -5.12 -2.06 6.88
C SER A 5 -3.74 -2.27 6.26
N LEU A 6 -3.69 -3.03 5.16
CA LEU A 6 -2.51 -3.10 4.29
C LEU A 6 -2.53 -2.04 3.18
N GLY A 7 -3.60 -1.25 3.08
CA GLY A 7 -3.76 -0.28 1.99
C GLY A 7 -4.53 -0.83 0.80
N VAL A 8 -4.33 -0.22 -0.36
CA VAL A 8 -5.08 -0.49 -1.59
C VAL A 8 -4.12 -0.59 -2.77
N ILE A 9 -4.34 -1.55 -3.66
CA ILE A 9 -3.69 -1.57 -4.98
C ILE A 9 -4.73 -1.24 -6.06
N GLY A 10 -4.31 -0.49 -7.07
CA GLY A 10 -5.19 -0.11 -8.17
C GLY A 10 -4.52 0.85 -9.13
N GLY A 11 -5.29 1.41 -10.05
CA GLY A 11 -4.82 2.37 -11.04
C GLY A 11 -5.19 1.97 -12.46
N LYS A 12 -4.86 2.86 -13.41
CA LYS A 12 -5.17 2.67 -14.82
C LYS A 12 -4.23 1.63 -15.45
N PRO A 13 -4.55 1.07 -16.62
CA PRO A 13 -3.61 0.23 -17.36
C PRO A 13 -2.25 0.93 -17.52
N ASN A 14 -1.17 0.25 -17.11
CA ASN A 14 0.21 0.78 -17.08
C ASN A 14 0.45 1.97 -16.12
N SER A 15 -0.42 2.17 -15.14
CA SER A 15 -0.28 3.21 -14.10
C SER A 15 -0.83 2.70 -12.77
N ALA A 16 -0.23 1.59 -12.29
CA ALA A 16 -0.62 0.95 -11.04
C ALA A 16 0.14 1.55 -9.84
N HIS A 17 -0.55 1.76 -8.73
CA HIS A 17 0.00 2.34 -7.51
C HIS A 17 -0.37 1.51 -6.29
N TYR A 18 0.46 1.58 -5.25
CA TYR A 18 0.17 1.01 -3.94
C TYR A 18 -0.13 2.12 -2.93
N PHE A 19 -1.41 2.32 -2.63
CA PHE A 19 -1.91 3.35 -1.72
C PHE A 19 -1.78 2.89 -0.27
N ILE A 20 -1.05 3.66 0.53
CA ILE A 20 -0.70 3.34 1.93
C ILE A 20 -1.44 4.23 2.94
N GLY A 21 -2.15 5.26 2.48
CA GLY A 21 -2.88 6.16 3.36
C GLY A 21 -3.52 7.32 2.61
N TYR A 22 -3.97 8.32 3.35
CA TYR A 22 -4.57 9.54 2.80
C TYR A 22 -4.36 10.72 3.75
N VAL A 23 -4.47 11.94 3.22
CA VAL A 23 -4.49 13.19 3.97
C VAL A 23 -5.46 14.16 3.30
N GLY A 24 -6.49 14.60 4.02
CA GLY A 24 -7.59 15.36 3.42
C GLY A 24 -8.24 14.55 2.30
N GLU A 25 -8.34 15.15 1.11
CA GLU A 25 -8.90 14.52 -0.11
C GLU A 25 -7.82 13.91 -1.03
N GLU A 26 -6.59 13.72 -0.52
CA GLU A 26 -5.47 13.15 -1.28
C GLU A 26 -5.10 11.75 -0.76
N LEU A 27 -4.90 10.80 -1.67
CA LEU A 27 -4.30 9.50 -1.37
C LEU A 27 -2.78 9.62 -1.37
N ILE A 28 -2.12 8.88 -0.48
CA ILE A 28 -0.67 8.75 -0.40
C ILE A 28 -0.28 7.36 -0.91
N TYR A 29 0.69 7.28 -1.82
CA TYR A 29 1.05 6.02 -2.47
C TYR A 29 2.55 5.85 -2.77
N LEU A 30 2.92 4.60 -3.03
CA LEU A 30 4.20 4.19 -3.59
C LEU A 30 4.04 3.91 -5.09
N ASP A 31 5.00 4.40 -5.88
CA ASP A 31 4.98 4.35 -7.33
C ASP A 31 6.09 3.43 -7.88
N PRO A 32 5.76 2.34 -8.60
CA PRO A 32 6.75 1.41 -9.15
C PRO A 32 7.34 1.86 -10.51
N HIS A 33 6.90 2.98 -11.12
CA HIS A 33 7.27 3.36 -12.49
C HIS A 33 8.67 4.00 -12.62
N THR A 34 9.61 3.61 -11.76
CA THR A 34 11.03 3.98 -11.87
C THR A 34 11.87 2.72 -12.03
N THR A 35 12.47 2.54 -13.21
CA THR A 35 13.36 1.42 -13.48
C THR A 35 14.67 1.58 -12.72
N GLN A 36 15.04 0.58 -11.92
CA GLN A 36 16.30 0.54 -11.17
C GLN A 36 17.16 -0.65 -11.65
N PRO A 37 18.50 -0.59 -11.52
CA PRO A 37 19.36 -1.74 -11.73
C PRO A 37 18.99 -2.91 -10.82
N ALA A 38 19.17 -4.15 -11.29
CA ALA A 38 19.01 -5.32 -10.44
C ALA A 38 20.06 -5.31 -9.32
N VAL A 39 19.63 -5.63 -8.10
CA VAL A 39 20.52 -5.80 -6.96
C VAL A 39 21.02 -7.24 -6.94
N GLU A 40 22.33 -7.41 -7.07
CA GLU A 40 22.97 -8.72 -6.98
C GLU A 40 23.06 -9.17 -5.51
N PRO A 41 22.69 -10.42 -5.18
CA PRO A 41 22.83 -10.93 -3.83
C PRO A 41 24.29 -10.97 -3.39
N SER A 42 24.59 -10.58 -2.15
CA SER A 42 25.94 -10.79 -1.61
C SER A 42 26.09 -12.21 -1.08
N ASP A 43 27.30 -12.77 -1.23
CA ASP A 43 27.67 -14.08 -0.68
C ASP A 43 27.55 -14.15 0.86
N SER A 44 27.49 -13.00 1.52
CA SER A 44 27.37 -12.88 2.97
C SER A 44 25.93 -12.98 3.49
N GLY A 45 24.94 -13.10 2.62
CA GLY A 45 23.51 -13.13 2.97
C GLY A 45 22.93 -11.74 3.29
N CYS A 46 23.75 -10.68 3.32
CA CYS A 46 23.30 -9.31 3.41
C CYS A 46 22.94 -8.76 2.03
N LEU A 47 21.73 -8.24 1.86
CA LEU A 47 21.29 -7.58 0.62
C LEU A 47 21.37 -6.07 0.82
N PRO A 48 22.07 -5.31 -0.05
CA PRO A 48 21.94 -3.86 -0.07
C PRO A 48 20.47 -3.50 -0.35
N ASP A 49 19.78 -2.90 0.61
CA ASP A 49 18.32 -2.73 0.55
C ASP A 49 17.87 -1.29 0.22
N GLU A 50 18.81 -0.38 0.03
CA GLU A 50 18.61 1.05 -0.19
C GLU A 50 17.60 1.35 -1.31
N SER A 51 17.66 0.59 -2.42
CA SER A 51 16.76 0.72 -3.58
C SER A 51 15.30 0.31 -3.32
N PHE A 52 15.05 -0.41 -2.23
CA PHE A 52 13.71 -0.91 -1.86
C PHE A 52 13.00 0.00 -0.84
N HIS A 53 13.66 1.05 -0.35
CA HIS A 53 13.08 2.05 0.54
C HIS A 53 12.93 3.38 -0.19
N CYS A 54 11.69 3.81 -0.43
CA CYS A 54 11.45 5.11 -1.07
C CYS A 54 11.74 6.26 -0.08
N GLN A 55 12.83 7.01 -0.32
CA GLN A 55 13.23 8.15 0.52
C GLN A 55 12.74 9.51 -0.02
N HIS A 56 12.07 9.52 -1.19
CA HIS A 56 11.49 10.73 -1.75
C HIS A 56 10.22 11.14 -0.99
N PRO A 57 9.81 12.42 -1.05
CA PRO A 57 8.52 12.83 -0.54
C PRO A 57 7.39 11.92 -1.06
N PRO A 58 6.46 11.46 -0.20
CA PRO A 58 5.42 10.54 -0.62
C PRO A 58 4.58 11.11 -1.76
N CYS A 59 4.33 10.30 -2.79
CA CYS A 59 3.48 10.68 -3.91
C CYS A 59 2.04 10.87 -3.42
N ARG A 60 1.35 11.85 -4.04
CA ARG A 60 -0.03 12.19 -3.72
C ARG A 60 -0.87 12.37 -4.98
N MET A 61 -2.13 11.99 -4.89
CA MET A 61 -3.13 12.25 -5.93
C MET A 61 -4.50 12.46 -5.31
N SER A 62 -5.40 13.14 -6.02
CA SER A 62 -6.78 13.32 -5.54
C SER A 62 -7.50 11.98 -5.49
N ILE A 63 -8.31 11.75 -4.44
CA ILE A 63 -9.18 10.56 -4.36
C ILE A 63 -10.10 10.47 -5.59
N ALA A 64 -10.53 11.62 -6.14
CA ALA A 64 -11.40 11.68 -7.31
C ALA A 64 -10.74 11.20 -8.62
N GLU A 65 -9.41 11.11 -8.65
CA GLU A 65 -8.65 10.66 -9.83
C GLU A 65 -8.38 9.15 -9.82
N LEU A 66 -8.72 8.47 -8.72
CA LEU A 66 -8.52 7.04 -8.56
C LEU A 66 -9.39 6.26 -9.56
N ASP A 67 -8.77 5.32 -10.27
CA ASP A 67 -9.51 4.36 -11.10
C ASP A 67 -10.41 3.47 -10.22
N PRO A 68 -11.69 3.22 -10.57
CA PRO A 68 -12.59 2.46 -9.72
C PRO A 68 -12.18 0.98 -9.55
N SER A 69 -11.32 0.45 -10.41
CA SER A 69 -10.79 -0.91 -10.29
C SER A 69 -9.69 -0.97 -9.24
N ILE A 70 -10.07 -1.40 -8.03
CA ILE A 70 -9.16 -1.49 -6.87
C ILE A 70 -9.30 -2.82 -6.13
N ALA A 71 -8.26 -3.17 -5.37
CA ALA A 71 -8.31 -4.23 -4.37
C ALA A 71 -7.80 -3.70 -3.02
N VAL A 72 -8.62 -3.85 -1.98
CA VAL A 72 -8.30 -3.42 -0.61
C VAL A 72 -7.73 -4.59 0.18
N GLY A 73 -6.60 -4.40 0.83
CA GLY A 73 -5.91 -5.43 1.60
C GLY A 73 -6.05 -5.26 3.11
N PHE A 74 -6.25 -6.37 3.82
CA PHE A 74 -6.18 -6.43 5.28
C PHE A 74 -5.34 -7.63 5.73
N PHE A 75 -4.53 -7.45 6.77
CA PHE A 75 -3.75 -8.52 7.39
C PHE A 75 -4.23 -8.81 8.80
N CYS A 76 -4.57 -10.07 9.06
CA CYS A 76 -4.96 -10.57 10.37
C CYS A 76 -3.99 -11.70 10.74
N ASN A 77 -3.01 -11.41 11.59
CA ASN A 77 -1.98 -12.38 11.98
C ASN A 77 -2.58 -13.51 12.85
N THR A 78 -3.60 -13.16 13.64
CA THR A 78 -4.32 -14.07 14.52
C THR A 78 -5.82 -14.05 14.23
N GLU A 79 -6.53 -15.08 14.70
CA GLU A 79 -7.99 -15.11 14.68
C GLU A 79 -8.61 -13.95 15.47
N ALA A 80 -7.96 -13.51 16.55
CA ALA A 80 -8.39 -12.34 17.31
C ALA A 80 -8.36 -11.05 16.47
N ASP A 81 -7.31 -10.86 15.65
CA ASP A 81 -7.20 -9.72 14.73
C ASP A 81 -8.32 -9.74 13.67
N PHE A 82 -8.67 -10.94 13.19
CA PHE A 82 -9.78 -11.12 12.23
C PHE A 82 -11.13 -10.82 12.86
N ASN A 83 -11.37 -11.29 14.09
CA ASN A 83 -12.59 -10.99 14.83
C ASN A 83 -12.74 -9.48 15.11
N ASP A 84 -11.64 -8.81 15.49
CA ASP A 84 -11.61 -7.36 15.65
C ASP A 84 -11.90 -6.62 14.33
N TRP A 85 -11.26 -7.04 13.23
CA TRP A 85 -11.54 -6.50 11.89
C TRP A 85 -13.02 -6.66 11.52
N CYS A 86 -13.62 -7.83 11.75
CA CYS A 86 -15.05 -8.05 11.52
C CYS A 86 -15.93 -7.09 12.33
N GLN A 87 -15.56 -6.79 13.58
CA GLN A 87 -16.29 -5.82 14.40
C GLN A 87 -16.13 -4.39 13.87
N GLN A 88 -14.94 -4.01 13.42
CA GLN A 88 -14.70 -2.68 12.83
C GLN A 88 -15.47 -2.50 11.51
N ILE A 89 -15.46 -3.49 10.62
CA ILE A 89 -16.21 -3.44 9.35
C ILE A 89 -17.72 -3.31 9.61
N LYS A 90 -18.28 -4.06 10.56
CA LYS A 90 -19.70 -3.95 10.93
C LYS A 90 -20.08 -2.54 11.40
N LYS A 91 -19.19 -1.79 12.04
CA LYS A 91 -19.44 -0.40 12.49
C LYS A 91 -19.42 0.62 11.36
N VAL A 92 -18.79 0.30 10.23
CA VAL A 92 -18.66 1.20 9.07
C VAL A 92 -19.77 0.96 8.05
N CYS A 93 -20.23 -0.29 7.91
CA CYS A 93 -21.28 -0.67 6.97
C CYS A 93 -22.71 -0.48 7.51
N ILE A 94 -22.87 -0.04 8.76
CA ILE A 94 -24.15 0.29 9.42
C ILE A 94 -24.12 1.78 9.74
#